data_AF-A0A968ZV56-F1
#
_entry.id   AF-A0A968ZV56-F1
#
_cell.length_a   1.000
_cell.length_b   1.000
_cell.length_c   1.000
_cell.angle_alpha   90.00
_cell.angle_beta   90.00
_cell.angle_gamma   90.00
#
_symmetry.space_group_name_H-M   'P 1'
#
loop_
_entity.id
_entity.type
_entity.pdbx_description
1 polymer ?
#
loop_
_entity_poly.entity_id
_entity_poly.type
_entity_poly.pdbx_seq_one_letter_code
_entity_poly.pdbx_strand_id
1 'polypeptide(L)' 'MTEPPRQLTSEELQQWQRGIAEANRNNIFCHCKDCNYEWVASAEVPCQCGSKRVEYIACWQFPDG' A
#
# COMPACT_ATOMS: atom_id res chain seq x y z
N MET A 1 -20.40 7.84 -29.76
CA MET A 1 -21.32 7.82 -28.60
C MET A 1 -20.52 7.22 -27.45
N THR A 2 -20.31 7.97 -26.38
CA THR A 2 -19.58 7.47 -25.20
C THR A 2 -20.59 6.72 -24.35
N GLU A 3 -20.44 5.40 -24.19
CA GLU A 3 -21.30 4.64 -23.30
C GLU A 3 -21.25 5.25 -21.89
N PRO A 4 -22.40 5.40 -21.21
CA PRO A 4 -22.41 5.84 -19.82
C PRO A 4 -21.65 4.81 -18.98
N PRO A 5 -20.84 5.24 -18.00
CA PRO A 5 -20.03 4.34 -17.20
C PRO A 5 -20.92 3.31 -16.51
N ARG A 6 -20.57 2.04 -16.70
CA ARG A 6 -21.31 0.90 -16.15
C ARG A 6 -21.32 0.99 -14.63
N GLN A 7 -22.50 1.08 -14.03
CA GLN A 7 -22.66 1.05 -12.58
C GLN A 7 -22.44 -0.38 -12.08
N LEU A 8 -21.58 -0.53 -11.08
CA LEU A 8 -21.35 -1.82 -10.43
C LEU A 8 -22.60 -2.25 -9.68
N THR A 9 -22.94 -3.53 -9.77
CA THR A 9 -23.89 -4.14 -8.85
C THR A 9 -23.35 -4.12 -7.41
N SER A 10 -24.22 -4.33 -6.42
CA SER A 10 -23.80 -4.33 -5.01
C SER A 10 -22.74 -5.40 -4.70
N GLU A 11 -22.79 -6.54 -5.39
CA GLU A 11 -21.80 -7.61 -5.23
C GLU A 11 -20.45 -7.25 -5.84
N GLU A 12 -20.45 -6.72 -7.07
CA GLU A 12 -19.23 -6.22 -7.72
C GLU A 12 -18.59 -5.09 -6.92
N LEU A 13 -19.40 -4.19 -6.35
CA LEU A 13 -18.93 -3.13 -5.47
C LEU A 13 -18.25 -3.68 -4.21
N GLN A 14 -18.84 -4.70 -3.57
CA GLN A 14 -18.23 -5.34 -2.40
C GLN A 14 -16.93 -6.05 -2.73
N GLN A 15 -16.86 -6.76 -3.86
CA GLN A 15 -15.62 -7.42 -4.31
C GLN A 15 -14.52 -6.41 -4.57
N TRP A 16 -14.83 -5.29 -5.23
CA TRP A 16 -13.90 -4.20 -5.46
C TRP A 16 -13.42 -3.56 -4.14
N GLN A 17 -14.32 -3.29 -3.20
CA GLN A 17 -13.98 -2.78 -1.87
C GLN A 17 -13.07 -3.73 -1.09
N ARG A 18 -13.24 -5.04 -1.22
CA ARG A 18 -12.34 -6.03 -0.62
C ARG A 18 -10.95 -5.98 -1.24
N GLY A 19 -10.87 -5.87 -2.57
CA GLY A 19 -9.59 -5.70 -3.27
C GLY A 19 -8.86 -4.43 -2.83
N ILE A 20 -9.58 -3.33 -2.63
CA ILE A 20 -9.02 -2.10 -2.04
C ILE A 20 -8.60 -2.33 -0.60
N ALA A 21 -9.43 -2.95 0.23
CA ALA A 21 -9.08 -3.21 1.62
C ALA A 21 -7.82 -4.08 1.75
N GLU A 22 -7.61 -5.01 0.82
CA GLU A 22 -6.42 -5.85 0.73
C GLU A 22 -5.21 -5.11 0.18
N ALA A 23 -5.36 -4.29 -0.87
CA ALA A 23 -4.30 -3.40 -1.35
C ALA A 23 -3.92 -2.34 -0.29
N ASN A 24 -4.86 -1.95 0.55
CA ASN A 24 -4.65 -1.03 1.66
C ASN A 24 -4.01 -1.72 2.87
N ARG A 25 -3.92 -3.06 2.89
CA ARG A 25 -3.20 -3.75 3.97
C ARG A 25 -1.72 -3.46 3.82
N ASN A 26 -1.33 -2.43 4.55
CA ASN A 26 0.00 -2.08 4.97
C ASN A 26 1.02 -2.11 3.81
N ASN A 27 0.86 -1.12 2.95
CA ASN A 27 1.97 -0.59 2.16
C ASN A 27 2.63 0.51 3.00
N ILE A 28 3.52 0.13 3.91
CA ILE A 28 4.28 1.10 4.71
C ILE A 28 5.66 1.22 4.09
N PHE A 29 5.94 2.37 3.47
CA PHE A 29 7.27 2.74 3.08
C PHE A 29 8.11 3.00 4.34
N CYS A 30 9.20 2.26 4.45
CA CYS A 30 10.14 2.33 5.56
C CYS A 30 11.45 2.91 5.04
N HIS A 31 11.99 3.92 5.71
CA HIS A 31 13.31 4.48 5.43
C HIS A 31 14.15 4.50 6.72
N CYS A 32 15.27 3.79 6.73
CA CYS A 32 16.17 3.75 7.89
C CYS A 32 17.14 4.94 7.87
N LYS A 33 17.07 5.82 8.88
CA LYS A 33 17.93 7.02 8.98
C LYS A 33 19.41 6.73 9.30
N ASP A 34 19.75 5.49 9.67
CA ASP A 34 21.13 5.07 9.98
C ASP A 34 21.89 4.48 8.79
N CYS A 35 21.23 3.64 7.98
CA CYS A 35 21.87 2.96 6.86
C CYS A 35 21.29 3.35 5.49
N ASN A 36 20.31 4.25 5.47
CA ASN A 36 19.58 4.71 4.28
C ASN A 36 18.92 3.59 3.46
N TYR A 37 18.69 2.43 4.07
CA TYR A 37 17.94 1.36 3.41
C TYR A 37 16.44 1.69 3.36
N GLU A 38 15.82 1.36 2.24
CA GLU A 38 14.42 1.65 1.93
C GLU A 38 13.69 0.37 1.54
N TRP A 39 12.51 0.16 2.10
CA TRP A 39 11.71 -1.04 1.82
C TRP A 39 10.22 -0.78 2.08
N VAL A 40 9.37 -1.70 1.61
CA VAL A 40 7.93 -1.69 1.91
C VAL A 40 7.64 -2.86 2.85
N ALA A 41 6.85 -2.61 3.89
CA ALA A 41 6.47 -3.62 4.87
C ALA A 41 4.98 -3.55 5.22
N SER A 42 4.46 -4.71 5.65
CA SER A 42 3.09 -4.84 6.12
C SER A 42 2.89 -4.45 7.59
N ALA A 43 3.88 -3.84 8.23
CA ALA A 43 3.81 -3.29 9.59
C ALA A 43 5.06 -2.41 9.83
N GLU A 44 5.05 -1.63 10.91
CA GLU A 44 6.26 -0.94 11.39
C GLU A 44 7.28 -1.97 11.88
N VAL A 45 8.29 -2.24 11.06
CA VAL A 45 9.34 -3.24 11.34
C VAL A 45 10.71 -2.57 11.45
N PRO A 46 11.57 -3.03 12.38
CA PRO A 46 12.92 -2.49 12.51
C PRO A 46 13.76 -2.80 11.26
N CYS A 47 14.80 -2.00 11.05
CA CYS A 47 15.72 -2.22 9.93
C CYS A 47 16.58 -3.48 10.17
N GLN A 48 16.97 -4.15 9.08
CA GLN A 48 17.87 -5.31 9.11
C GLN A 48 19.26 -4.98 9.69
N CYS A 49 19.67 -3.71 9.69
CA CYS A 49 20.91 -3.26 10.33
C CYS A 49 20.82 -3.19 11.87
N GLY A 50 19.64 -3.45 12.46
CA GLY A 50 19.39 -3.35 13.90
C GLY A 50 18.95 -1.95 14.36
N SER A 51 18.90 -0.97 13.45
CA SER A 51 18.40 0.37 13.77
C SER A 51 16.89 0.38 14.06
N LYS A 52 16.53 1.20 15.05
CA LYS A 52 15.15 1.57 15.38
C LYS A 52 14.76 2.96 14.83
N ARG A 53 15.70 3.69 14.22
CA ARG A 53 15.46 5.02 13.65
C ARG A 53 14.91 4.89 12.23
N VAL A 54 13.73 4.30 12.12
CA VAL A 54 13.03 4.07 10.86
C VAL A 54 11.88 5.06 10.74
N GLU A 55 11.78 5.72 9.59
CA GLU A 55 10.63 6.52 9.22
C GLU A 55 9.59 5.63 8.53
N TYR A 56 8.34 5.74 8.94
CA TYR A 56 7.23 4.94 8.42
C TYR A 56 6.22 5.87 7.77
N ILE A 57 5.99 5.67 6.48
CA ILE A 57 5.06 6.47 5.69
C ILE A 57 4.08 5.51 5.03
N ALA A 58 2.78 5.67 5.28
CA ALA A 58 1.77 4.95 4.54
C ALA A 58 1.88 5.36 3.06
N CYS A 59 2.14 4.39 2.18
CA CYS A 59 2.27 4.59 0.75
C CYS A 59 1.24 3.75 0.00
N TRP A 60 0.79 4.23 -1.15
CA TRP A 60 0.00 3.44 -2.08
C TRP A 60 0.80 3.36 -3.36
N GLN A 61 1.25 2.16 -3.72
CA GLN A 61 1.88 1.95 -5.02
C GLN A 61 0.79 1.55 -6.01
N PHE A 62 0.53 2.44 -6.96
CA PHE A 62 -0.16 2.04 -8.18
C PHE A 62 0.90 1.39 -9.07
N PRO A 63 0.72 0.15 -9.55
CA PRO A 63 1.63 -0.41 -10.53
C PRO A 63 1.63 0.52 -11.76
N ASP A 64 2.82 0.92 -12.19
CA ASP A 64 3.01 1.63 -13.44
C ASP A 64 2.80 0.64 -14.61
N GLY A 65 1.53 0.39 -14.99
CA GLY A 65 1.17 -0.36 -16.20
C GLY A 65 0.32 -1.61 -15.99
#